data_AF-A0A7S0IU46-F1
#
_entry.id   AF-A0A7S0IU46-F1
#
_cell.length_a   1.000
_cell.length_b   1.000
_cell.length_c   1.000
_cell.angle_alpha   90.00
_cell.angle_beta   90.00
_cell.angle_gamma   90.00
#
_symmetry.space_group_name_H-M   'P 1'
#
loop_
_entity.id
_entity.type
_entity.pdbx_description
1 polymer ?
#
loop_
_entity_poly.entity_id
_entity_poly.type
_entity_poly.pdbx_seq_one_letter_code
_entity_poly.pdbx_strand_id
1 'polypeptide(L)'
;VHACGSERVLVRDLKEAMGFRGWVMSDWWAVHSAEAAVRGVDQEMPGTPAGKRAAYFDSSGLQAQHADLPDMAARVLSGMITSGAIHNEACRVGCNCEEPLYKTVATSSEHRMIAR
;
A
#
# COMPACT_ATOMS: atom_id res chain seq x y z
N VAL A 1 7.77 12.35 -16.63
CA VAL A 1 7.61 11.07 -15.90
C VAL A 1 7.19 11.40 -14.48
N HIS A 2 6.10 10.84 -13.98
CA HIS A 2 5.62 11.04 -12.61
C HIS A 2 6.27 10.04 -11.65
N ALA A 3 6.42 10.40 -10.38
CA ALA A 3 7.03 9.52 -9.37
C ALA A 3 6.30 8.17 -9.24
N CYS A 4 4.97 8.19 -9.34
CA CYS A 4 4.05 7.04 -9.29
C CYS A 4 4.18 6.01 -10.45
N GLY A 5 5.20 6.13 -11.29
CA GLY A 5 5.47 5.22 -12.39
C GLY A 5 6.84 5.50 -13.03
N SER A 6 7.79 5.95 -12.21
CA SER A 6 9.16 6.23 -12.65
C SER A 6 10.04 5.01 -12.37
N GLU A 7 10.36 4.23 -13.40
CA GLU A 7 11.24 3.06 -13.29
C GLU A 7 12.61 3.43 -12.70
N ARG A 8 13.16 4.58 -13.09
CA ARG A 8 14.44 5.05 -12.53
C ARG A 8 14.37 5.19 -11.00
N VAL A 9 13.33 5.82 -10.48
CA VAL A 9 13.21 6.06 -9.03
C VAL A 9 12.81 4.77 -8.30
N LEU A 10 11.79 4.07 -8.79
CA LEU A 10 11.17 2.97 -8.04
C LEU A 10 11.92 1.64 -8.21
N VAL A 11 12.46 1.37 -9.39
CA VAL A 11 13.21 0.15 -9.67
C VAL A 11 14.69 0.38 -9.39
N ARG A 12 15.33 1.28 -10.16
CA ARG A 12 16.80 1.42 -10.12
C ARG A 12 17.30 2.01 -8.81
N ASP A 13 16.72 3.12 -8.37
CA ASP A 13 17.21 3.80 -7.17
C ASP A 13 16.70 3.07 -5.91
N LEU A 14 15.38 2.85 -5.78
CA LEU A 14 14.77 2.31 -4.56
C LEU A 14 14.95 0.79 -4.39
N LYS A 15 14.48 -0.02 -5.35
CA LYS A 15 14.49 -1.49 -5.20
C LYS A 15 15.90 -2.08 -5.40
N GLU A 16 16.64 -1.60 -6.40
CA GLU A 16 17.98 -2.12 -6.74
C GLU A 16 19.08 -1.46 -5.90
N ALA A 17 19.31 -0.14 -6.04
CA ALA A 17 20.46 0.51 -5.42
C ALA A 17 20.36 0.63 -3.89
N MET A 18 19.17 0.95 -3.36
CA MET A 18 18.93 0.99 -1.90
C MET A 18 18.58 -0.39 -1.32
N GLY A 19 18.30 -1.39 -2.17
CA GLY A 19 17.92 -2.73 -1.72
C GLY A 19 16.56 -2.79 -1.01
N PHE A 20 15.62 -1.88 -1.33
CA PHE A 20 14.31 -1.87 -0.69
C PHE A 20 13.50 -3.14 -0.98
N ARG A 21 13.15 -3.88 0.08
CA ARG A 21 12.42 -5.16 0.01
C ARG A 21 10.93 -5.06 0.37
N GLY A 22 10.44 -3.87 0.72
CA GLY A 22 9.02 -3.64 0.96
C GLY A 22 8.21 -3.52 -0.34
N TRP A 23 6.99 -3.00 -0.21
CA TRP A 23 6.10 -2.71 -1.35
C TRP A 23 5.94 -1.21 -1.56
N VAL A 24 5.68 -0.82 -2.80
CA VAL A 24 5.42 0.56 -3.21
C VAL A 24 3.92 0.72 -3.46
N MET A 25 3.28 1.59 -2.69
CA MET A 25 1.87 1.95 -2.86
C MET A 25 1.75 3.32 -3.52
N SER A 26 0.84 3.47 -4.48
CA SER A 26 0.57 4.77 -5.08
C SER A 26 -0.17 5.69 -4.11
N ASP A 27 -0.02 7.00 -4.31
CA ASP A 27 -0.96 7.96 -3.75
C ASP A 27 -2.35 7.81 -4.41
N TRP A 28 -3.35 8.46 -3.86
CA TRP A 28 -4.74 8.38 -4.32
C TRP A 28 -4.87 8.86 -5.78
N TRP A 29 -5.32 7.95 -6.66
CA TRP A 29 -5.50 8.13 -8.10
C TRP A 29 -4.25 8.57 -8.87
N ALA A 30 -3.06 8.31 -8.32
CA ALA A 30 -1.82 8.75 -8.94
C ALA A 30 -1.39 7.88 -10.14
N VAL A 31 -1.86 6.63 -10.27
CA VAL A 31 -1.51 5.76 -11.40
C VAL A 31 -2.21 6.22 -12.68
N HIS A 32 -1.48 6.22 -13.80
CA HIS A 32 -1.98 6.70 -15.10
C HIS A 32 -2.11 5.58 -16.15
N SER A 33 -1.54 4.39 -15.89
CA SER A 33 -1.61 3.20 -16.74
C SER A 33 -1.19 1.96 -15.94
N ALA A 34 -1.55 0.77 -16.42
CA ALA A 34 -1.13 -0.51 -15.82
C ALA A 34 0.40 -0.69 -15.87
N GLU A 35 1.10 -0.01 -16.78
CA GLU A 35 2.56 -0.05 -16.93
C GLU A 35 3.30 0.34 -15.63
N ALA A 36 2.65 1.11 -14.74
CA ALA A 36 3.21 1.41 -13.43
C ALA A 36 3.59 0.14 -12.63
N ALA A 37 2.93 -1.00 -12.86
CA ALA A 37 3.24 -2.28 -12.22
C ALA A 37 4.67 -2.74 -12.55
N VAL A 38 5.03 -2.82 -13.83
CA VAL A 38 6.37 -3.20 -14.27
C VAL A 38 7.42 -2.12 -13.99
N ARG A 39 6.97 -0.89 -13.72
CA ARG A 39 7.84 0.22 -13.30
C ARG A 39 7.97 0.36 -11.78
N GLY A 40 7.53 -0.65 -11.03
CA GLY A 40 7.86 -0.81 -9.61
C GLY A 40 6.77 -0.41 -8.61
N VAL A 41 5.56 -0.07 -9.05
CA VAL A 41 4.40 0.11 -8.16
C VAL A 41 3.76 -1.25 -7.89
N ASP A 42 3.55 -1.59 -6.62
CA ASP A 42 3.00 -2.88 -6.19
C ASP A 42 1.50 -2.79 -5.85
N GLN A 43 1.01 -1.60 -5.46
CA GLN A 43 -0.39 -1.37 -5.09
C GLN A 43 -0.91 -0.03 -5.64
N GLU A 44 -2.02 -0.08 -6.39
CA GLU A 44 -2.76 1.11 -6.84
C GLU A 44 -3.78 1.54 -5.78
N MET A 45 -3.82 2.83 -5.47
CA MET A 45 -4.81 3.45 -4.60
C MET A 45 -5.71 4.43 -5.35
N PRO A 46 -7.00 4.52 -5.01
CA PRO A 46 -7.71 3.69 -4.02
C PRO A 46 -8.26 2.37 -4.58
N GLY A 47 -7.99 2.02 -5.85
CA GLY A 47 -8.66 0.88 -6.52
C GLY A 47 -10.12 1.15 -6.92
N THR A 48 -10.56 2.43 -6.86
CA THR A 48 -11.88 3.05 -7.17
C THR A 48 -12.90 3.14 -6.00
N PRO A 49 -13.95 4.02 -6.01
CA PRO A 49 -14.09 5.34 -6.69
C PRO A 49 -14.59 6.49 -5.77
N ALA A 50 -14.34 7.74 -6.20
CA ALA A 50 -15.42 8.73 -6.33
C ALA A 50 -15.31 9.40 -7.71
N GLY A 51 -16.25 9.08 -8.62
CA GLY A 51 -16.32 9.65 -9.99
C GLY A 51 -16.04 8.70 -11.17
N LYS A 52 -15.70 7.43 -10.91
CA LYS A 52 -15.52 6.33 -11.89
C LYS A 52 -14.40 6.50 -12.93
N ARG A 53 -13.14 6.51 -12.47
CA ARG A 53 -12.00 6.04 -13.28
C ARG A 53 -11.88 4.53 -13.08
N ALA A 54 -11.59 3.77 -14.14
CA ALA A 54 -11.23 2.36 -14.01
C ALA A 54 -9.92 2.23 -13.22
N ALA A 55 -9.80 1.21 -12.37
CA ALA A 55 -8.50 0.84 -11.81
C ALA A 55 -7.60 0.34 -12.94
N TYR A 56 -6.33 0.73 -12.92
CA TYR A 56 -5.35 0.23 -13.88
C TYR A 56 -4.81 -1.15 -13.48
N PHE A 57 -4.80 -1.45 -12.18
CA PHE A 57 -4.34 -2.70 -11.59
C PHE A 57 -5.50 -3.70 -11.50
N ASP A 58 -6.25 -3.85 -12.60
CA ASP A 58 -7.18 -4.95 -12.76
C ASP A 58 -6.50 -6.15 -13.42
N SER A 59 -7.18 -7.30 -13.43
CA SER A 59 -6.62 -8.55 -13.98
C SER A 59 -6.18 -8.38 -15.44
N SER A 60 -6.90 -7.60 -16.24
CA SER A 60 -6.58 -7.41 -17.67
C SER A 60 -5.39 -6.47 -17.87
N GLY A 61 -5.34 -5.36 -17.14
CA GLY A 61 -4.26 -4.39 -17.18
C GLY A 61 -2.94 -5.00 -16.74
N LEU A 62 -2.93 -5.70 -15.61
CA LEU A 62 -1.71 -6.33 -15.08
C LEU A 62 -1.20 -7.47 -15.97
N GLN A 63 -2.11 -8.30 -16.50
CA GLN A 63 -1.73 -9.35 -17.45
C GLN A 63 -1.16 -8.78 -18.74
N ALA A 64 -1.75 -7.71 -19.27
CA ALA A 64 -1.26 -7.05 -20.48
C ALA A 64 0.16 -6.46 -20.34
N GLN A 65 0.59 -6.16 -19.11
CA GLN A 65 1.95 -5.68 -18.84
C GLN A 65 2.93 -6.81 -18.50
N HIS A 66 2.48 -8.07 -18.41
CA HIS A 66 3.28 -9.18 -17.89
C HIS A 66 3.86 -8.90 -16.49
N ALA A 67 3.07 -8.24 -15.63
CA ALA A 67 3.49 -7.94 -14.26
C ALA A 67 3.73 -9.22 -13.44
N ASP A 68 4.78 -9.23 -12.61
CA ASP A 68 5.07 -10.32 -11.68
C ASP A 68 4.13 -10.26 -10.47
N LEU A 69 2.89 -10.72 -10.67
CA LEU A 69 1.86 -10.71 -9.64
C LEU A 69 2.28 -11.44 -8.35
N PRO A 70 2.94 -12.62 -8.41
CA PRO A 70 3.47 -13.26 -7.20
C PRO A 70 4.48 -12.41 -6.44
N ASP A 71 5.46 -11.77 -7.09
CA ASP A 71 6.45 -10.92 -6.39
C ASP A 71 5.77 -9.68 -5.77
N MET A 72 4.89 -9.01 -6.53
CA MET A 72 4.13 -7.86 -6.05
C MET A 72 3.29 -8.22 -4.81
N ALA A 73 2.52 -9.31 -4.89
CA ALA A 73 1.69 -9.79 -3.80
C ALA A 73 2.53 -10.25 -2.59
N ALA A 74 3.67 -10.91 -2.82
CA ALA A 74 4.57 -11.34 -1.75
C ALA A 74 5.11 -10.15 -0.96
N ARG A 75 5.45 -9.03 -1.61
CA ARG A 75 5.91 -7.81 -0.91
C ARG A 75 4.83 -7.22 -0.01
N VAL A 76 3.59 -7.13 -0.50
CA VAL A 76 2.45 -6.64 0.29
C VAL A 76 2.19 -7.56 1.47
N LEU A 77 2.04 -8.86 1.22
CA LEU A 77 1.76 -9.86 2.26
C LEU A 77 2.89 -9.96 3.27
N SER A 78 4.15 -9.86 2.85
CA SER A 78 5.30 -9.82 3.76
C SER A 78 5.21 -8.63 4.72
N GLY A 79 4.84 -7.44 4.24
CA GLY A 79 4.60 -6.28 5.10
C GLY A 79 3.46 -6.50 6.11
N MET A 80 2.34 -7.09 5.66
CA MET A 80 1.21 -7.40 6.53
C MET A 80 1.53 -8.48 7.57
N ILE A 81 2.28 -9.50 7.21
CA ILE A 81 2.70 -10.59 8.10
C ILE A 81 3.69 -10.06 9.14
N THR A 82 4.74 -9.34 8.71
CA THR A 82 5.80 -8.84 9.59
C THR A 82 5.31 -7.77 10.57
N SER A 83 4.29 -7.00 10.20
CA SER A 83 3.60 -6.06 11.11
C SER A 83 2.63 -6.76 12.08
N GLY A 84 2.40 -8.06 11.94
CA GLY A 84 1.45 -8.82 12.74
C GLY A 84 -0.03 -8.58 12.35
N ALA A 85 -0.30 -7.84 11.28
CA ALA A 85 -1.65 -7.52 10.83
C ALA A 85 -2.47 -8.76 10.42
N ILE A 86 -1.80 -9.86 10.06
CA ILE A 86 -2.44 -11.14 9.71
C ILE A 86 -2.55 -12.10 10.90
N HIS A 87 -1.55 -12.11 11.80
CA HIS A 87 -1.39 -13.17 12.80
C HIS A 87 -1.92 -12.83 14.18
N ASN A 88 -2.02 -11.55 14.53
CA ASN A 88 -2.57 -11.16 15.82
C ASN A 88 -4.10 -11.26 15.79
N GLU A 89 -4.74 -11.47 16.94
CA GLU A 89 -6.17 -11.21 17.10
C GLU A 89 -6.42 -9.72 16.86
N ALA A 90 -6.52 -9.34 15.60
CA ALA A 90 -6.89 -8.00 15.22
C ALA A 90 -8.34 -7.80 15.63
N CYS A 91 -8.60 -6.63 16.20
CA CYS A 91 -9.94 -6.09 16.30
C CYS A 91 -10.64 -6.27 14.93
N ARG A 92 -11.71 -7.07 14.90
CA ARG A 92 -12.58 -7.25 13.73
C ARG A 92 -13.81 -6.38 13.87
N VAL A 93 -14.04 -5.44 12.95
CA VAL A 93 -15.23 -4.57 12.95
C VAL A 93 -16.50 -5.39 13.18
N GLY A 94 -17.18 -5.18 14.32
CA GLY A 94 -18.36 -5.94 14.75
C GLY A 94 -18.14 -6.93 15.93
N CYS A 95 -16.89 -7.24 16.29
CA CYS A 95 -16.51 -8.06 17.45
C CYS A 95 -15.38 -7.37 18.24
N ASN A 96 -15.29 -7.56 19.56
CA ASN A 96 -14.14 -7.24 20.46
C ASN A 96 -13.31 -5.94 20.23
N CYS A 97 -13.86 -4.95 19.53
CA CYS A 97 -13.14 -3.80 18.99
C CYS A 97 -13.46 -2.46 19.65
N GLU A 98 -14.52 -2.41 20.45
CA GLU A 98 -15.07 -1.13 20.90
C GLU A 98 -14.04 -0.35 21.73
N GLU A 99 -13.29 -1.06 22.57
CA GLU A 99 -12.26 -0.49 23.40
C GLU A 99 -11.05 0.05 22.59
N PRO A 100 -10.41 -0.75 21.71
CA PRO A 100 -9.31 -0.26 20.89
C PRO A 100 -9.71 0.81 19.86
N LEU A 101 -10.91 0.75 19.26
CA LEU A 101 -11.31 1.71 18.21
C LEU A 101 -11.94 2.99 18.75
N TYR A 102 -12.74 2.91 19.81
CA TYR A 102 -13.60 4.03 20.22
C TYR A 102 -13.35 4.51 21.65
N LYS A 103 -12.88 3.65 22.57
CA LYS A 103 -12.65 4.03 23.97
C LYS A 103 -11.19 4.37 24.27
N THR A 104 -10.26 4.04 23.38
CA THR A 104 -8.84 4.38 23.52
C THR A 104 -8.65 5.90 23.41
N VAL A 105 -8.16 6.51 24.49
CA VAL A 105 -7.90 7.95 24.53
C VAL A 105 -6.59 8.26 23.79
N ALA A 106 -6.69 8.50 22.48
CA ALA A 106 -5.54 8.86 21.65
C ALA A 106 -4.94 10.24 21.98
N THR A 107 -5.62 11.08 22.78
CA THR A 107 -5.19 12.45 23.14
C THR A 107 -4.99 12.64 24.64
N SER A 108 -4.34 11.68 25.30
CA SER A 108 -4.05 11.73 26.74
C SER A 108 -3.23 12.99 27.13
N SER A 109 -3.19 13.30 28.43
CA SER A 109 -2.41 14.42 28.93
C SER A 109 -0.91 14.27 28.62
N GLU A 110 -0.43 13.03 28.68
CA GLU A 110 0.91 12.59 28.36
C GLU A 110 1.23 12.80 26.88
N HIS A 111 0.35 12.38 25.97
CA HIS A 111 0.52 12.63 24.53
C HIS A 111 0.57 14.14 24.24
N ARG A 112 -0.27 14.94 24.92
CA ARG A 112 -0.28 16.40 24.75
C ARG A 112 0.96 17.09 25.33
N MET A 113 1.57 16.54 26.37
CA MET A 113 2.80 17.10 26.94
C MET A 113 3.99 16.91 26.00
N ILE A 114 4.10 15.75 25.35
CA ILE A 114 5.21 15.46 24.41
C ILE A 114 5.00 16.19 23.06
N ALA A 115 3.74 16.49 22.69
CA ALA A 115 3.42 17.17 21.45
C ALA A 115 3.67 18.70 21.45
N ARG A 116 4.13 19.28 22.56
CA ARG A 116 4.46 20.72 22.68
C ARG A 116 5.93 20.97 22.38
#